data_AF-A0A968MNV5-F1
#
_entry.id   AF-A0A968MNV5-F1
#
_cell.length_a   1.000
_cell.length_b   1.000
_cell.length_c   1.000
_cell.angle_alpha   90.00
_cell.angle_beta   90.00
_cell.angle_gamma   90.00
#
_symmetry.space_group_name_H-M   'P 1'
#
loop_
_entity.id
_entity.type
_entity.pdbx_description
1 polymer ?
#
loop_
_entity_poly.entity_id
_entity_poly.type
_entity_poly.pdbx_seq_one_letter_code
_entity_poly.pdbx_strand_id
1 'polypeptide(L)'
;MGEREEVVPEAPVPAASEGWEPRLDDGGKVRPYEVYEAEIFKFALRNSGGCVSRAAELLGVGRATMYRKMRAYDIEVPPVSERAISRTRRLMNGDDERFGSSS
;
A
#
# COMPACT_ATOMS: atom_id res chain seq x y z
N MET A 1 -47.52 -4.41 -28.82
CA MET A 1 -46.34 -3.83 -28.15
C MET A 1 -46.07 -4.71 -26.94
N GLY A 2 -45.16 -5.67 -27.08
CA GLY A 2 -44.63 -6.43 -25.95
C GLY A 2 -43.18 -6.02 -25.84
N GLU A 3 -42.89 -5.15 -24.90
CA GLU A 3 -41.54 -4.83 -24.49
C GLU A 3 -40.82 -6.15 -24.16
N ARG A 4 -39.80 -6.47 -24.96
CA ARG A 4 -38.91 -7.57 -24.66
C ARG A 4 -38.07 -7.09 -23.47
N GLU A 5 -38.35 -7.65 -22.31
CA GLU A 5 -37.50 -7.53 -21.14
C GLU A 5 -36.13 -8.09 -21.52
N GLU A 6 -35.20 -7.18 -21.81
CA GLU A 6 -33.81 -7.49 -22.06
C GLU A 6 -33.23 -7.94 -20.72
N VAL A 7 -33.18 -9.26 -20.52
CA VAL A 7 -32.48 -9.86 -19.38
C VAL A 7 -31.01 -9.56 -19.55
N VAL A 8 -30.57 -8.47 -18.93
CA VAL A 8 -29.16 -8.16 -18.78
C VAL A 8 -28.51 -9.31 -18.01
N PRO A 9 -27.48 -9.98 -18.55
CA PRO A 9 -26.77 -10.99 -17.78
C PRO A 9 -26.15 -10.28 -16.58
N GLU A 10 -26.63 -10.61 -15.39
CA GLU A 10 -26.01 -10.23 -14.12
C GLU A 10 -24.58 -10.79 -14.17
N ALA A 11 -23.63 -9.92 -14.54
CA ALA A 11 -22.22 -10.24 -14.46
C ALA A 11 -21.97 -10.78 -13.05
N PRO A 12 -21.23 -11.89 -12.88
CA PRO A 12 -20.99 -12.45 -11.57
C PRO A 12 -20.42 -11.34 -10.71
N VAL A 13 -21.18 -10.91 -9.71
CA VAL A 13 -20.68 -10.06 -8.63
C VAL A 13 -19.38 -10.73 -8.18
N PRO A 14 -18.20 -10.09 -8.39
CA PRO A 14 -16.95 -10.73 -8.01
C PRO A 14 -17.11 -11.10 -6.55
N ALA A 15 -16.95 -12.39 -6.24
CA ALA A 15 -17.04 -12.95 -4.89
C ALA A 15 -16.44 -11.92 -3.95
N ALA A 16 -17.31 -11.31 -3.13
CA ALA A 16 -17.04 -10.06 -2.43
C ALA A 16 -15.57 -10.05 -2.02
N SER A 17 -14.78 -9.16 -2.65
CA SER A 17 -13.41 -8.92 -2.23
C SER A 17 -13.46 -8.85 -0.71
N GLU A 18 -12.85 -9.78 0.00
CA GLU A 18 -12.88 -9.83 1.46
C GLU A 18 -12.60 -8.42 1.97
N GLY A 19 -13.69 -7.75 2.39
CA GLY A 19 -13.64 -6.33 2.70
C GLY A 19 -12.74 -6.18 3.92
N TRP A 20 -11.89 -5.16 3.93
CA TRP A 20 -11.22 -4.83 5.16
C TRP A 20 -12.28 -4.33 6.16
N GLU A 21 -12.55 -5.13 7.19
CA GLU A 21 -13.42 -4.75 8.30
C GLU A 21 -12.57 -4.47 9.55
N PRO A 22 -12.86 -3.39 10.31
CA PRO A 22 -12.25 -3.15 11.60
C PRO A 22 -12.47 -4.35 12.53
N ARG A 23 -11.39 -4.91 13.07
CA ARG A 23 -11.43 -6.00 14.05
C ARG A 23 -11.86 -5.48 15.41
N LEU A 24 -12.65 -6.29 16.11
CA LEU A 24 -12.91 -6.11 17.53
C LEU A 24 -11.71 -6.64 18.35
N ASP A 25 -11.45 -6.02 19.49
CA ASP A 25 -10.53 -6.54 20.50
C ASP A 25 -11.18 -7.66 21.33
N ASP A 26 -10.42 -8.23 22.27
CA ASP A 26 -10.86 -9.33 23.13
C ASP A 26 -12.08 -8.95 24.01
N GLY A 27 -12.36 -7.65 24.18
CA GLY A 27 -13.51 -7.12 24.90
C GLY A 27 -14.70 -6.75 24.01
N GLY A 28 -14.65 -7.09 22.72
CA GLY A 28 -15.72 -6.79 21.76
C GLY A 28 -15.79 -5.30 21.38
N LYS A 29 -14.73 -4.52 21.60
CA LYS A 29 -14.68 -3.10 21.21
C LYS A 29 -13.88 -2.93 19.93
N VAL A 30 -14.22 -1.91 19.14
CA VAL A 30 -13.42 -1.55 17.96
C VAL A 30 -12.03 -1.12 18.44
N ARG A 31 -10.98 -1.70 17.85
CA ARG A 31 -9.59 -1.31 18.17
C ARG A 31 -9.39 0.20 17.92
N PRO A 32 -8.56 0.89 18.72
CA PRO A 32 -8.25 2.30 18.50
C PRO A 32 -7.68 2.56 17.10
N TYR A 33 -7.99 3.73 16.53
CA TYR A 33 -7.53 4.12 15.19
C TYR A 33 -6.00 4.05 15.04
N GLU A 34 -5.29 4.45 16.10
CA GLU A 34 -3.83 4.46 16.18
C GLU A 34 -3.23 3.06 15.95
N VAL A 35 -3.96 2.00 16.31
CA VAL A 35 -3.50 0.63 16.12
C VAL A 35 -3.51 0.25 14.64
N TYR A 36 -4.58 0.59 13.93
CA TYR A 36 -4.65 0.39 12.48
C TYR A 36 -3.65 1.24 11.74
N GLU A 37 -3.49 2.50 12.17
CA GLU A 37 -2.50 3.38 11.58
C GLU A 37 -1.09 2.80 11.79
N ALA A 38 -0.73 2.34 13.00
CA ALA A 38 0.56 1.69 13.24
C ALA A 38 0.77 0.45 12.33
N GLU A 39 -0.26 -0.37 12.12
CA GLU A 39 -0.21 -1.51 11.20
C GLU A 39 0.06 -1.08 9.75
N ILE A 40 -0.61 -0.02 9.28
CA ILE A 40 -0.42 0.54 7.94
C ILE A 40 1.01 1.05 7.76
N PHE A 41 1.55 1.80 8.73
CA PHE A 41 2.92 2.32 8.66
C PHE A 41 3.97 1.20 8.72
N LYS A 42 3.77 0.18 9.56
CA LYS A 42 4.62 -1.02 9.60
C LYS A 42 4.57 -1.80 8.28
N PHE A 43 3.37 -1.95 7.70
CA PHE A 43 3.17 -2.62 6.43
C PHE A 43 3.91 -1.90 5.30
N ALA A 44 3.79 -0.57 5.22
CA ALA A 44 4.49 0.23 4.22
C ALA A 44 6.03 0.12 4.33
N LEU A 45 6.58 0.14 5.55
CA LEU A 45 8.03 -0.04 5.76
C LEU A 45 8.54 -1.41 5.34
N ARG A 46 7.79 -2.46 5.67
CA ARG A 46 8.11 -3.82 5.21
C ARG A 46 8.09 -3.90 3.68
N ASN A 47 7.06 -3.34 3.05
CA ASN A 47 6.90 -3.39 1.60
C ASN A 47 7.89 -2.46 0.86
N SER A 48 8.42 -1.43 1.53
CA SER A 48 9.48 -0.58 1.02
C SER A 48 10.90 -1.14 1.24
N GLY A 49 11.03 -2.31 1.86
CA GLY A 49 12.32 -2.91 2.20
C GLY A 49 13.14 -2.10 3.20
N GLY A 50 12.45 -1.39 4.10
CA GLY A 50 13.02 -0.53 5.14
C GLY A 50 13.33 0.90 4.70
N CYS A 51 13.08 1.25 3.44
CA CYS A 51 13.28 2.62 2.97
C CYS A 51 12.13 3.53 3.43
N VAL A 52 12.42 4.46 4.33
CA VAL A 52 11.44 5.41 4.89
C VAL A 52 10.86 6.32 3.81
N SER A 53 11.68 6.85 2.89
CA SER A 53 11.20 7.72 1.81
C SER A 53 10.20 7.01 0.91
N ARG A 54 10.51 5.78 0.50
CA ARG A 54 9.62 4.97 -0.34
C ARG A 54 8.36 4.55 0.42
N ALA A 55 8.45 4.25 1.71
CA ALA A 55 7.26 3.97 2.53
C ALA A 55 6.34 5.20 2.61
N ALA A 56 6.92 6.40 2.76
CA ALA A 56 6.16 7.65 2.78
C ALA A 56 5.47 7.92 1.43
N GLU A 57 6.15 7.69 0.32
CA GLU A 57 5.59 7.76 -1.04
C GLU A 57 4.44 6.76 -1.25
N LEU A 58 4.63 5.50 -0.83
CA LEU A 58 3.59 4.47 -0.91
C LEU A 58 2.33 4.82 -0.12
N LEU A 59 2.49 5.54 1.00
CA LEU A 59 1.38 6.00 1.83
C LEU A 59 0.81 7.36 1.40
N GLY A 60 1.45 8.06 0.45
CA GLY A 60 1.05 9.43 0.07
C GLY A 60 1.25 10.48 1.18
N VAL A 61 2.14 10.21 2.14
CA VAL A 61 2.45 11.13 3.25
C VAL A 61 3.85 11.72 3.11
N GLY A 62 4.06 12.90 3.71
CA GLY A 62 5.41 13.47 3.78
C GLY A 62 6.35 12.67 4.68
N ARG A 63 7.66 12.68 4.39
CA ARG A 63 8.70 12.05 5.22
C ARG A 63 8.67 12.50 6.68
N ALA A 64 8.38 13.78 6.94
CA ALA A 64 8.25 14.32 8.29
C ALA A 64 7.09 13.66 9.07
N THR A 65 5.97 13.39 8.39
CA THR A 65 4.85 12.64 8.98
C THR A 65 5.23 11.18 9.23
N MET A 66 5.96 10.55 8.29
CA MET A 66 6.48 9.19 8.47
C MET A 66 7.32 9.07 9.74
N TYR A 67 8.34 9.92 9.90
CA TYR A 67 9.18 9.93 11.09
C TYR A 67 8.40 10.22 12.38
N ARG A 68 7.45 11.16 12.34
CA ARG A 68 6.60 11.48 13.50
C ARG A 68 5.78 10.26 13.94
N LYS A 69 5.15 9.56 12.99
CA LYS A 69 4.32 8.38 13.25
C LYS A 69 5.15 7.18 13.69
N MET A 70 6.34 6.99 13.12
CA MET A 70 7.27 5.95 13.58
C MET A 70 7.68 6.15 15.04
N ARG A 71 8.00 7.38 15.45
CA ARG A 71 8.30 7.68 16.86
C ARG A 71 7.08 7.50 17.76
N ALA A 72 5.90 7.93 17.32
CA ALA A 72 4.67 7.82 18.11
C ALA A 72 4.24 6.37 18.36
N TYR A 73 4.56 5.46 17.43
CA TYR A 73 4.16 4.05 17.49
C TYR A 73 5.30 3.09 17.83
N ASP A 74 6.44 3.63 18.27
CA ASP A 74 7.65 2.86 18.58
C ASP A 74 8.03 1.90 17.44
N ILE A 75 7.94 2.40 16.20
CA ILE A 75 8.29 1.63 15.00
C ILE A 75 9.79 1.80 14.77
N GLU A 76 10.54 0.76 15.06
CA GLU A 76 11.96 0.69 14.71
C GLU A 76 12.16 0.78 13.19
N VAL A 77 13.18 1.52 12.76
CA VAL A 77 13.58 1.57 11.36
C VAL A 77 14.34 0.27 11.07
N PRO A 78 13.80 -0.67 10.29
CA PRO A 78 14.56 -1.85 9.92
C PRO A 78 15.75 -1.42 9.03
N PRO A 79 16.89 -2.13 9.10
CA PRO A 79 18.01 -1.85 8.21
C PRO A 79 17.55 -1.93 6.76
N VAL A 80 17.88 -0.91 5.96
CA VAL A 80 17.46 -0.84 4.56
C VAL A 80 18.11 -2.00 3.81
N SER A 81 17.31 -2.86 3.21
CA SER A 81 17.85 -4.00 2.45
C SER A 81 18.65 -3.55 1.23
N GLU A 82 19.77 -4.21 0.92
CA GLU A 82 20.55 -3.97 -0.31
C GLU A 82 19.70 -4.11 -1.58
N ARG A 83 18.69 -4.99 -1.57
CA ARG A 83 17.70 -5.14 -2.64
C ARG A 83 16.84 -3.88 -2.83
N ALA A 84 16.48 -3.19 -1.74
CA ALA A 84 15.74 -1.94 -1.82
C ALA A 84 16.62 -0.79 -2.34
N ILE A 85 17.88 -0.74 -1.89
CA ILE A 85 18.86 0.26 -2.36
C ILE A 85 19.13 0.09 -3.87
N SER A 86 19.34 -1.15 -4.32
CA SER A 86 19.58 -1.46 -5.74
C SER A 86 18.34 -1.24 -6.61
N ARG A 87 17.12 -1.55 -6.12
CA ARG A 87 15.87 -1.23 -6.84
C ARG A 87 15.68 0.27 -7.00
N THR A 88 15.89 1.07 -5.95
CA THR A 88 15.78 2.53 -6.05
C THR A 88 16.83 3.10 -7.01
N ARG A 89 18.07 2.60 -6.94
CA ARG A 89 19.13 3.00 -7.89
C ARG A 89 18.79 2.63 -9.33
N ARG A 90 18.15 1.47 -9.56
CA ARG A 90 17.70 1.03 -10.90
C ARG A 90 16.55 1.90 -11.45
N LEU A 91 15.57 2.24 -10.61
CA LEU A 91 14.46 3.14 -10.98
C LEU A 91 14.92 4.59 -11.22
N MET A 92 16.05 5.01 -10.66
CA MET A 92 16.64 6.34 -10.88
C MET A 92 17.63 6.39 -12.05
N ASN A 93 18.18 5.25 -12.51
CA ASN A 93 19.30 5.21 -13.47
C ASN A 93 18.99 4.63 -14.87
N GLY A 94 17.73 4.36 -15.24
CA GLY A 94 17.45 4.10 -16.66
C GLY A 94 16.21 3.26 -16.97
N ASP A 95 15.17 3.96 -17.39
CA ASP A 95 14.27 3.52 -18.46
C ASP A 95 14.39 4.50 -19.66
N ASP A 96 15.62 4.91 -20.01
CA ASP A 96 15.94 5.80 -21.14
C ASP A 96 16.35 5.03 -22.41
N GLU A 97 15.98 3.75 -22.54
CA GLU A 97 16.25 2.94 -23.74
C GLU A 97 14.99 2.23 -24.27
N ARG A 98 13.89 2.96 -24.46
CA ARG A 98 12.69 2.40 -25.11
C ARG A 98 12.09 3.24 -26.24
N PHE A 99 12.87 4.14 -26.84
CA PHE A 99 12.56 4.73 -28.15
C PHE A 99 13.84 4.92 -28.96
N GLY A 100 14.31 3.83 -29.56
CA GLY A 100 15.47 3.84 -30.46
C GLY A 100 15.35 2.70 -31.46
N SER A 101 15.05 3.08 -32.71
CA SER A 101 15.25 2.28 -33.91
C SER A 101 14.25 1.14 -34.16
N SER A 102 13.26 1.42 -35.01
CA SER A 102 12.95 0.49 -36.08
C SER A 102 13.00 1.27 -37.39
N SER A 103 13.89 0.81 -38.26
CA SER A 103 14.10 1.24 -39.64
C SER A 103 12.87 1.07 -40.52
#